data_AF-A0A518VCI0-F1
#
_entry.id   AF-A0A518VCI0-F1
#
_cell.length_a   1.000
_cell.length_b   1.000
_cell.length_c   1.000
_cell.angle_alpha   90.00
_cell.angle_beta   90.00
_cell.angle_gamma   90.00
#
_symmetry.space_group_name_H-M   'P 1'
#
loop_
_entity.id
_entity.type
_entity.pdbx_description
1 polymer ?
#
loop_
_entity_poly.entity_id
_entity_poly.type
_entity_poly.pdbx_seq_one_letter_code
_entity_poly.pdbx_strand_id
1 'polypeptide(L)'
;MDSLISEFKSRLRNGNGNHLYLNITLDELEMLGGAKKIVKFATGISRGNLSISVLKSGTINFVHVTTPNKIEAIKESGLISITEGMYALGKGIYLADRMDLFSFTNLQMWVATHVSNLELSVVFGRFDGIYTKCIYPSNRQGFIVVSQTIHPQCFTKIEPSVNREEFLNRRLQDL
;
A
#
# COMPACT_ATOMS: atom_id res chain seq x y z
N MET A 1 4.17 -29.41 -0.88
CA MET A 1 4.32 -28.07 -1.50
C MET A 1 3.29 -27.85 -2.59
N ASP A 2 3.10 -28.80 -3.52
CA ASP A 2 2.23 -28.61 -4.70
C ASP A 2 0.74 -28.47 -4.36
N SER A 3 0.22 -29.22 -3.37
CA SER A 3 -1.16 -29.06 -2.89
C SER A 3 -1.42 -27.65 -2.36
N LEU A 4 -0.46 -27.09 -1.62
CA LEU A 4 -0.53 -25.74 -1.05
C LEU A 4 -0.49 -24.68 -2.16
N ILE A 5 0.38 -24.85 -3.16
CA ILE A 5 0.45 -23.97 -4.33
C ILE A 5 -0.87 -23.98 -5.10
N SER A 6 -1.50 -25.15 -5.28
CA SER A 6 -2.81 -25.28 -5.94
C SER A 6 -3.90 -24.51 -5.20
N GLU A 7 -3.94 -24.66 -3.87
CA GLU A 7 -4.88 -23.94 -3.02
C GLU A 7 -4.70 -22.41 -3.13
N PHE A 8 -3.47 -21.91 -3.01
CA PHE A 8 -3.21 -20.47 -3.13
C PHE A 8 -3.50 -19.93 -4.54
N LYS A 9 -3.25 -20.72 -5.59
CA LYS A 9 -3.64 -20.36 -6.96
C LYS A 9 -5.15 -20.15 -7.09
N SER A 10 -5.98 -20.95 -6.41
CA SER A 10 -7.44 -20.77 -6.43
C SER A 10 -7.92 -19.47 -5.76
N ARG A 11 -7.11 -18.89 -4.87
CA ARG A 11 -7.40 -17.65 -4.14
C ARG A 11 -6.86 -16.40 -4.82
N LEU A 12 -6.11 -16.55 -5.91
CA LEU A 12 -5.61 -15.41 -6.67
C LEU A 12 -6.78 -14.56 -7.15
N ARG A 13 -6.55 -13.24 -7.13
CA ARG A 13 -7.49 -12.24 -7.60
C ARG A 13 -6.82 -11.39 -8.66
N ASN A 14 -7.59 -11.02 -9.68
CA ASN A 14 -7.14 -10.07 -10.69
C ASN A 14 -7.27 -8.64 -10.14
N GLY A 15 -6.17 -7.92 -10.18
CA GLY A 15 -6.13 -6.46 -10.21
C GLY A 15 -6.11 -5.94 -11.64
N ASN A 16 -5.90 -4.63 -11.80
CA ASN A 16 -5.71 -4.01 -13.11
C ASN A 16 -4.44 -4.49 -13.81
N GLY A 17 -4.48 -4.51 -15.14
CA GLY A 17 -3.32 -4.72 -16.00
C GLY A 17 -2.68 -6.10 -15.89
N ASN A 18 -3.48 -7.16 -15.69
CA ASN A 18 -3.03 -8.54 -15.47
C ASN A 18 -2.20 -8.75 -14.19
N HIS A 19 -2.28 -7.81 -13.23
CA HIS A 19 -1.65 -7.98 -11.93
C HIS A 19 -2.48 -8.91 -11.05
N LEU A 20 -1.84 -9.87 -10.39
CA LEU A 20 -2.47 -10.79 -9.45
C LEU A 20 -2.16 -10.35 -8.02
N TYR A 21 -3.13 -10.51 -7.13
CA TYR A 21 -2.87 -10.39 -5.70
C TYR A 21 -3.41 -11.58 -4.92
N LEU A 22 -2.73 -11.87 -3.82
CA LEU A 22 -3.06 -12.92 -2.88
C LEU A 22 -3.01 -12.37 -1.46
N ASN A 23 -4.13 -12.47 -0.76
CA ASN A 23 -4.17 -12.19 0.67
C ASN A 23 -3.98 -13.51 1.42
N ILE A 24 -3.01 -13.53 2.33
CA ILE A 24 -2.70 -14.66 3.21
C ILE A 24 -2.84 -14.27 4.68
N THR A 25 -3.02 -15.25 5.56
CA THR A 25 -2.97 -15.06 7.01
C THR A 25 -1.52 -15.07 7.51
N LEU A 26 -1.32 -14.71 8.79
CA LEU A 26 -0.01 -14.83 9.43
C LEU A 26 0.43 -16.30 9.55
N ASP A 27 -0.49 -17.18 9.95
CA ASP A 27 -0.23 -18.63 10.04
C ASP A 27 0.20 -19.19 8.67
N GLU A 28 -0.47 -18.77 7.59
CA GLU A 28 -0.11 -19.15 6.22
C GLU A 28 1.29 -18.65 5.83
N LEU A 29 1.65 -17.43 6.23
CA LEU A 29 3.00 -16.90 6.02
C LEU A 29 4.05 -17.73 6.78
N GLU A 30 3.77 -18.14 8.02
CA GLU A 30 4.65 -18.99 8.81
C GLU A 30 4.79 -20.39 8.19
N MET A 31 3.70 -20.99 7.72
CA MET A 31 3.70 -22.27 6.98
C MET A 31 4.55 -22.21 5.71
N LEU A 32 4.58 -21.06 5.03
CA LEU A 32 5.45 -20.83 3.87
C LEU A 32 6.94 -20.69 4.25
N GLY A 33 7.28 -20.69 5.54
CA GLY A 33 8.62 -20.46 6.07
C GLY A 33 8.99 -18.98 6.13
N GLY A 34 7.99 -18.11 6.27
CA GLY A 34 8.12 -16.67 6.43
C GLY A 34 8.52 -15.92 5.15
N ALA A 35 8.81 -14.64 5.32
CA ALA A 35 9.15 -13.73 4.21
C ALA A 35 10.36 -14.20 3.37
N LYS A 36 11.30 -14.97 3.95
CA LYS A 36 12.50 -15.48 3.23
C LYS A 36 12.17 -16.47 2.12
N LYS A 37 11.11 -17.26 2.27
CA LYS A 37 10.70 -18.28 1.30
C LYS A 37 9.53 -17.84 0.42
N ILE A 38 8.93 -16.69 0.73
CA ILE A 38 7.79 -16.14 -0.03
C ILE A 38 8.14 -15.85 -1.49
N VAL A 39 9.41 -15.48 -1.77
CA VAL A 39 9.88 -15.24 -3.15
C VAL A 39 9.84 -16.51 -3.98
N LYS A 40 10.36 -17.62 -3.44
CA LYS A 40 10.34 -18.94 -4.12
C LYS A 40 8.92 -19.45 -4.32
N PHE A 41 8.03 -19.16 -3.37
CA PHE A 41 6.61 -19.47 -3.50
C PHE A 41 5.94 -18.62 -4.58
N ALA A 42 6.16 -17.30 -4.58
CA ALA A 42 5.59 -16.38 -5.56
C ALA A 42 6.00 -16.71 -6.99
N THR A 43 7.27 -17.06 -7.22
CA THR A 43 7.77 -17.47 -8.54
C THR A 43 7.17 -18.79 -9.03
N GLY A 44 6.80 -19.70 -8.12
CA GLY A 44 6.05 -20.93 -8.45
C GLY A 44 4.59 -20.69 -8.82
N ILE A 45 4.04 -19.53 -8.47
CA ILE A 45 2.65 -19.15 -8.74
C ILE A 45 2.52 -18.34 -10.03
N SER A 46 3.32 -17.29 -10.20
CA SER A 46 3.22 -16.36 -11.33
C SER A 46 4.59 -15.77 -11.69
N ARG A 47 4.84 -15.57 -12.99
CA ARG A 47 6.08 -14.96 -13.51
C ARG A 47 6.03 -13.43 -13.44
N GLY A 48 6.07 -12.87 -12.23
CA GLY A 48 6.41 -11.45 -12.00
C GLY A 48 5.25 -10.48 -11.76
N ASN A 49 3.99 -10.93 -11.86
CA ASN A 49 2.81 -10.09 -11.64
C ASN A 49 2.01 -10.55 -10.42
N LEU A 50 2.66 -10.83 -9.29
CA LEU A 50 1.99 -11.23 -8.05
C LEU A 50 2.36 -10.28 -6.92
N SER A 51 1.36 -9.79 -6.20
CA SER A 51 1.54 -9.23 -4.88
C SER A 51 0.95 -10.13 -3.81
N ILE A 52 1.68 -10.32 -2.72
CA ILE A 52 1.21 -11.07 -1.56
C ILE A 52 1.09 -10.10 -0.41
N SER A 53 -0.06 -10.12 0.26
CA SER A 53 -0.36 -9.25 1.37
C SER A 53 -0.92 -10.04 2.54
N VAL A 54 -0.80 -9.47 3.73
CA VAL A 54 -1.38 -10.02 4.96
C VAL A 54 -2.44 -9.08 5.51
N LEU A 55 -3.54 -9.67 5.97
CA LEU A 55 -4.55 -8.93 6.74
C LEU A 55 -3.98 -8.65 8.13
N LYS A 56 -4.09 -7.41 8.58
CA LYS A 56 -3.65 -6.96 9.90
C LYS A 56 -4.77 -6.17 10.57
N SER A 57 -4.75 -6.15 11.90
CA SER A 57 -5.55 -5.25 12.72
C SER A 57 -4.62 -4.48 13.64
N GLY A 58 -4.84 -3.17 13.76
CA GLY A 58 -4.05 -2.32 14.64
C GLY A 58 -4.06 -0.85 14.22
N THR A 59 -3.12 -0.11 14.79
CA THR A 59 -2.90 1.31 14.53
C THR A 59 -1.80 1.50 13.49
N ILE A 60 -2.01 2.42 12.56
CA ILE A 60 -0.98 2.90 11.64
C ILE A 60 -0.91 4.43 11.69
N ASN A 61 0.30 4.98 11.77
CA ASN A 61 0.54 6.40 11.50
C ASN A 61 0.84 6.50 10.01
N PHE A 62 -0.10 7.01 9.23
CA PHE A 62 -0.01 6.90 7.78
C PHE A 62 0.47 8.17 7.10
N VAL A 63 1.01 7.97 5.91
CA VAL A 63 1.17 8.98 4.87
C VAL A 63 0.42 8.54 3.61
N HIS A 64 -0.31 9.48 3.01
CA HIS A 64 -1.02 9.32 1.74
C HIS A 64 -0.60 10.45 0.79
N VAL A 65 -0.32 10.11 -0.46
CA VAL A 65 0.06 11.08 -1.50
C VAL A 65 -1.08 11.18 -2.50
N THR A 66 -1.46 12.41 -2.82
CA THR A 66 -2.54 12.74 -3.75
C THR A 66 -2.21 14.00 -4.54
N THR A 67 -3.16 14.49 -5.33
CA THR A 67 -3.01 15.70 -6.15
C THR A 67 -3.65 16.92 -5.47
N PRO A 68 -3.11 18.14 -5.66
CA PRO A 68 -3.63 19.38 -5.07
C PRO A 68 -5.13 19.62 -5.26
N ASN A 69 -5.66 19.29 -6.43
CA ASN A 69 -7.08 19.45 -6.73
C ASN A 69 -8.03 18.52 -5.93
N LYS A 70 -7.52 17.57 -5.15
CA LYS A 70 -8.33 16.68 -4.29
C LYS A 70 -8.42 17.17 -2.85
N ILE A 71 -7.64 18.17 -2.46
CA ILE A 71 -7.47 18.51 -1.04
C ILE A 71 -8.75 19.01 -0.38
N GLU A 72 -9.51 19.89 -1.05
CA GLU A 72 -10.76 20.40 -0.46
C GLU A 72 -11.77 19.26 -0.25
N ALA A 73 -11.95 18.38 -1.24
CA ALA A 73 -12.79 17.20 -1.09
C ALA A 73 -12.32 16.26 0.04
N ILE A 74 -11.01 16.10 0.23
CA ILE A 74 -10.45 15.28 1.32
C ILE A 74 -10.71 15.92 2.68
N LYS A 75 -10.59 17.25 2.81
CA LYS A 75 -10.89 17.97 4.05
C LYS A 75 -12.36 17.82 4.44
N GLU A 76 -13.26 17.85 3.45
CA GLU A 76 -14.71 17.76 3.68
C GLU A 76 -15.17 16.33 3.96
N SER A 77 -14.75 15.38 3.12
CA SER A 77 -15.33 14.03 3.06
C SER A 77 -14.38 12.93 3.56
N GLY A 78 -13.12 13.25 3.81
CA GLY A 78 -12.07 12.30 4.16
C GLY A 78 -11.43 11.64 2.94
N LEU A 79 -10.55 10.66 3.20
CA LEU A 79 -10.02 9.79 2.16
C LEU A 79 -11.06 8.71 1.90
N ILE A 80 -11.54 8.66 0.66
CA ILE A 80 -12.50 7.67 0.20
C ILE A 80 -11.82 6.84 -0.89
N SER A 81 -12.00 5.52 -0.83
CA SER A 81 -11.51 4.63 -1.87
C SER A 81 -12.13 5.00 -3.21
N ILE A 82 -11.30 5.47 -4.14
CA ILE A 82 -11.70 5.56 -5.55
C ILE A 82 -11.69 4.17 -6.17
N THR A 83 -12.64 3.92 -7.06
CA THR A 83 -12.73 2.68 -7.85
C THR A 83 -11.74 2.66 -9.01
N GLU A 84 -10.86 3.65 -9.15
CA GLU A 84 -9.88 3.75 -10.23
C GLU A 84 -8.50 4.05 -9.64
N GLY A 85 -7.45 3.42 -10.16
CA GLY A 85 -6.09 3.53 -9.62
C GLY A 85 -5.63 2.27 -8.89
N MET A 86 -4.31 2.22 -8.61
CA MET A 86 -3.49 1.09 -8.17
C MET A 86 -4.28 -0.15 -7.68
N TYR A 87 -4.19 -1.25 -8.42
CA TYR A 87 -4.84 -2.53 -8.05
C TYR A 87 -3.82 -3.61 -7.70
N ALA A 88 -2.58 -3.20 -7.41
CA ALA A 88 -1.54 -4.14 -7.06
C ALA A 88 -1.94 -4.99 -5.85
N LEU A 89 -2.77 -4.44 -4.96
CA LEU A 89 -3.16 -5.04 -3.67
C LEU A 89 -4.69 -5.09 -3.48
N GLY A 90 -5.46 -4.84 -4.55
CA GLY A 90 -6.92 -4.71 -4.51
C GLY A 90 -7.42 -3.27 -4.42
N LYS A 91 -8.74 -3.11 -4.25
CA LYS A 91 -9.43 -1.82 -4.14
C LYS A 91 -9.31 -1.26 -2.71
N GLY A 92 -8.99 0.03 -2.59
CA GLY A 92 -8.95 0.72 -1.31
C GLY A 92 -8.13 2.00 -1.37
N ILE A 93 -7.93 2.60 -0.19
CA ILE A 93 -7.07 3.75 0.03
C ILE A 93 -5.66 3.24 0.27
N TYR A 94 -4.72 3.68 -0.57
CA TYR A 94 -3.32 3.29 -0.49
C TYR A 94 -2.57 4.23 0.45
N LEU A 95 -1.86 3.64 1.41
CA LEU A 95 -1.12 4.31 2.46
C LEU A 95 0.28 3.71 2.57
N ALA A 96 1.19 4.44 3.19
CA ALA A 96 2.41 3.89 3.78
C ALA A 96 2.45 4.20 5.28
N ASP A 97 3.02 3.28 6.06
CA ASP A 97 3.28 3.52 7.48
C ASP A 97 4.49 4.48 7.62
N ARG A 98 4.25 5.64 8.21
CA ARG A 98 5.23 6.72 8.42
C ARG A 98 6.34 6.30 9.38
N MET A 99 6.13 5.27 10.19
CA MET A 99 7.14 4.76 11.12
C MET A 99 7.99 3.63 10.50
N ASP A 100 7.66 3.19 9.29
CA ASP A 100 8.32 2.08 8.60
C ASP A 100 9.12 2.60 7.41
N LEU A 101 10.45 2.63 7.57
CA LEU A 101 11.39 3.10 6.54
C LEU A 101 11.17 2.40 5.19
N PHE A 102 10.93 1.09 5.18
CA PHE A 102 10.72 0.35 3.95
C PHE A 102 9.44 0.77 3.24
N SER A 103 8.34 0.96 3.99
CA SER A 103 7.06 1.41 3.45
C SER A 103 7.19 2.81 2.82
N PHE A 104 7.87 3.72 3.51
CA PHE A 104 8.04 5.09 3.04
C PHE A 104 8.96 5.18 1.80
N THR A 105 10.09 4.48 1.79
CA THR A 105 10.97 4.43 0.61
C THR A 105 10.26 3.87 -0.61
N ASN A 106 9.46 2.82 -0.47
CA ASN A 106 8.68 2.28 -1.59
C ASN A 106 7.59 3.26 -2.09
N LEU A 107 6.99 4.05 -1.19
CA LEU A 107 6.09 5.14 -1.58
C LEU A 107 6.84 6.20 -2.40
N GLN A 108 8.01 6.65 -1.97
CA GLN A 108 8.83 7.60 -2.72
C GLN A 108 9.21 7.05 -4.11
N MET A 109 9.64 5.79 -4.20
CA MET A 109 9.93 5.15 -5.48
C MET A 109 8.70 5.10 -6.41
N TRP A 110 7.52 4.82 -5.85
CA TRP A 110 6.28 4.83 -6.62
C TRP A 110 5.93 6.23 -7.13
N VAL A 111 6.03 7.25 -6.26
CA VAL A 111 5.82 8.65 -6.64
C VAL A 111 6.77 9.05 -7.78
N ALA A 112 8.06 8.72 -7.67
CA ALA A 112 9.07 9.03 -8.68
C ALA A 112 8.77 8.42 -10.06
N THR A 113 8.11 7.26 -10.08
CA THR A 113 7.89 6.47 -11.30
C THR A 113 6.50 6.60 -11.91
N HIS A 114 5.50 6.97 -11.12
CA HIS A 114 4.09 6.97 -11.54
C HIS A 114 3.40 8.34 -11.42
N VAL A 115 4.00 9.30 -10.71
CA VAL A 115 3.41 10.64 -10.55
C VAL A 115 4.20 11.66 -11.36
N SER A 116 3.58 12.14 -12.44
CA SER A 116 4.17 13.14 -13.32
C SER A 116 4.09 14.57 -12.78
N ASN A 117 3.17 14.84 -11.83
CA ASN A 117 2.97 16.17 -11.27
C ASN A 117 4.21 16.66 -10.51
N LEU A 118 4.57 17.93 -10.73
CA LEU A 118 5.62 18.61 -9.97
C LEU A 118 5.16 18.99 -8.56
N GLU A 119 3.86 19.18 -8.37
CA GLU A 119 3.25 19.47 -7.09
C GLU A 119 2.36 18.31 -6.63
N LEU A 120 2.57 17.91 -5.39
CA LEU A 120 1.87 16.85 -4.70
C LEU A 120 1.11 17.43 -3.52
N SER A 121 0.14 16.69 -3.03
CA SER A 121 -0.37 16.91 -1.69
C SER A 121 -0.14 15.69 -0.83
N VAL A 122 0.17 15.93 0.44
CA VAL A 122 0.51 14.87 1.39
C VAL A 122 -0.43 14.97 2.58
N VAL A 123 -1.10 13.86 2.86
CA VAL A 123 -2.01 13.73 3.99
C VAL A 123 -1.38 12.80 5.01
N PHE A 124 -1.23 13.29 6.23
CA PHE A 124 -0.76 12.54 7.38
C PHE A 124 -1.92 12.30 8.33
N GLY A 125 -1.92 11.14 8.97
CA GLY A 125 -2.95 10.83 9.96
C GLY A 125 -2.68 9.54 10.72
N ARG A 126 -3.70 9.13 11.46
CA ARG A 126 -3.72 7.88 12.20
C ARG A 126 -4.95 7.08 11.78
N PHE A 127 -4.77 5.80 11.53
CA PHE A 127 -5.88 4.88 11.27
C PHE A 127 -5.82 3.71 12.27
N ASP A 128 -6.95 3.44 12.92
CA ASP A 128 -7.14 2.32 13.85
C ASP A 128 -8.18 1.39 13.25
N GLY A 129 -7.79 0.17 12.86
CA GLY A 129 -8.72 -0.76 12.23
C GLY A 129 -8.06 -1.94 11.53
N ILE A 130 -8.77 -2.50 10.56
CA ILE A 130 -8.30 -3.63 9.74
C ILE A 130 -7.75 -3.09 8.43
N TYR A 131 -6.57 -3.56 8.05
CA TYR A 131 -5.89 -3.16 6.82
C TYR A 131 -5.10 -4.31 6.22
N THR A 132 -4.81 -4.22 4.92
CA THR A 132 -4.00 -5.20 4.19
C THR A 132 -2.62 -4.61 3.96
N LYS A 133 -1.56 -5.28 4.44
CA LYS A 133 -0.16 -4.84 4.24
C LYS A 133 0.55 -5.76 3.24
N CYS A 134 1.09 -5.18 2.18
CA CYS A 134 1.89 -5.88 1.18
C CYS A 134 3.21 -6.36 1.78
N ILE A 135 3.55 -7.62 1.54
CA ILE A 135 4.82 -8.23 1.95
C ILE A 135 5.66 -8.72 0.77
N TYR A 136 5.11 -8.69 -0.44
CA TYR A 136 5.78 -9.02 -1.70
C TYR A 136 5.03 -8.37 -2.87
N PRO A 137 5.70 -7.88 -3.94
CA PRO A 137 7.14 -7.86 -4.18
C PRO A 137 7.87 -6.76 -3.39
N SER A 138 9.21 -6.80 -3.38
CA SER A 138 10.04 -5.88 -2.59
C SER A 138 9.80 -4.40 -2.89
N ASN A 139 9.55 -4.04 -4.15
CA ASN A 139 9.27 -2.66 -4.58
C ASN A 139 7.86 -2.16 -4.24
N ARG A 140 7.03 -2.99 -3.63
CA ARG A 140 5.69 -2.66 -3.14
C ARG A 140 5.48 -3.06 -1.69
N GLN A 141 6.51 -3.66 -1.08
CA GLN A 141 6.45 -4.13 0.29
C GLN A 141 6.20 -2.94 1.21
N GLY A 142 5.31 -3.12 2.17
CA GLY A 142 4.97 -2.06 3.11
C GLY A 142 3.78 -1.20 2.69
N PHE A 143 3.36 -1.20 1.42
CA PHE A 143 2.11 -0.57 1.04
C PHE A 143 0.93 -1.16 1.82
N ILE A 144 0.07 -0.27 2.28
CA ILE A 144 -1.11 -0.58 3.06
C ILE A 144 -2.33 -0.20 2.25
N VAL A 145 -3.33 -1.08 2.24
CA VAL A 145 -4.65 -0.80 1.69
C VAL A 145 -5.69 -0.85 2.80
N VAL A 146 -6.46 0.22 2.90
CA VAL A 146 -7.62 0.33 3.78
C VAL A 146 -8.87 0.38 2.92
N SER A 147 -9.86 -0.47 3.19
CA SER A 147 -11.14 -0.49 2.46
C SER A 147 -12.16 0.50 3.00
N GLN A 148 -11.99 0.95 4.25
CA GLN A 148 -12.87 1.88 4.93
C GLN A 148 -12.48 3.32 4.64
N THR A 149 -13.47 4.22 4.61
CA THR A 149 -13.23 5.67 4.58
C THR A 149 -12.41 6.10 5.78
N ILE A 150 -11.40 6.94 5.57
CA ILE A 150 -10.63 7.57 6.64
C ILE A 150 -11.15 9.00 6.80
N HIS A 151 -11.87 9.24 7.89
CA HIS A 151 -12.54 10.51 8.12
C HIS A 151 -11.56 11.65 8.42
N PRO A 152 -11.93 12.92 8.17
CA PRO A 152 -11.05 14.07 8.38
C PRO A 152 -10.47 14.19 9.79
N GLN A 153 -11.22 13.79 10.84
CA GLN A 153 -10.72 13.81 12.22
C GLN A 153 -9.51 12.88 12.46
N CYS A 154 -9.24 11.94 11.55
CA CYS A 154 -8.09 11.07 11.61
C CYS A 154 -6.80 11.73 11.08
N PHE A 155 -6.91 12.91 10.46
CA PHE A 155 -5.76 13.60 9.88
C PHE A 155 -5.03 14.44 10.93
N THR A 156 -3.70 14.32 10.94
CA THR A 156 -2.83 15.10 11.82
C THR A 156 -2.21 16.29 11.11
N LYS A 157 -2.01 16.20 9.79
CA LYS A 157 -1.45 17.27 8.96
C LYS A 157 -1.87 17.06 7.50
N ILE A 158 -2.17 18.15 6.81
CA ILE A 158 -2.33 18.16 5.35
C ILE A 158 -1.35 19.19 4.79
N GLU A 159 -0.50 18.77 3.87
CA GLU A 159 0.37 19.64 3.09
C GLU A 159 -0.22 19.76 1.68
N PRO A 160 -0.89 20.88 1.36
CA PRO A 160 -1.68 20.98 0.14
C PRO A 160 -0.83 21.12 -1.13
N SER A 161 0.40 21.62 -1.01
CA SER A 161 1.37 21.68 -2.10
C SER A 161 2.77 21.38 -1.55
N VAL A 162 3.37 20.31 -2.06
CA VAL A 162 4.74 19.87 -1.79
C VAL A 162 5.41 19.67 -3.14
N ASN A 163 6.59 20.24 -3.33
CA ASN A 163 7.37 19.97 -4.52
C ASN A 163 7.74 18.47 -4.56
N ARG A 164 7.55 17.82 -5.70
CA ARG A 164 7.81 16.38 -5.85
C ARG A 164 9.24 16.01 -5.48
N GLU A 165 10.23 16.77 -5.95
CA GLU A 165 11.64 16.49 -5.63
C GLU A 165 11.92 16.72 -4.14
N GLU A 166 11.31 17.73 -3.52
CA GLU A 166 11.38 17.89 -2.07
C GLU A 166 10.86 16.64 -1.36
N PHE A 167 9.68 16.13 -1.73
CA PHE A 167 9.10 14.92 -1.15
C PHE A 167 10.01 13.68 -1.35
N LEU A 168 10.60 13.52 -2.54
CA LEU A 168 11.49 12.40 -2.85
C LEU A 168 12.80 12.44 -2.03
N ASN A 169 13.22 13.62 -1.58
CA ASN A 169 14.43 13.79 -0.78
C ASN A 169 14.16 13.82 0.73
N ARG A 170 12.91 13.77 1.18
CA ARG A 170 12.56 13.71 2.62
C ARG A 170 13.08 12.43 3.25
N ARG A 171 13.56 12.55 4.50
CA ARG A 171 13.88 11.43 5.36
C ARG A 171 12.69 11.11 6.25
N LEU A 172 12.64 9.88 6.76
CA LEU A 172 11.57 9.44 7.67
C LEU A 172 11.44 10.34 8.92
N GLN A 173 12.56 10.92 9.36
CA GLN A 173 12.61 11.81 10.54
C GLN A 173 12.02 13.20 10.29
N ASP A 174 11.84 13.57 9.02
CA ASP A 174 11.30 14.87 8.61
C ASP A 174 9.76 14.87 8.54
N LEU A 175 9.14 13.70 8.78
CA LEU A 175 7.69 13.45 8.71
C LEU A 175 7.07 13.36 10.10
#